data_AF-A0AAN7QWD5-F1
#
_entry.id   AF-A0AAN7QWD5-F1
#
_cell.length_a   1.000
_cell.length_b   1.000
_cell.length_c   1.000
_cell.angle_alpha   90.00
_cell.angle_beta   90.00
_cell.angle_gamma   90.00
#
_symmetry.space_group_name_H-M   'P 1'
#
loop_
_entity.id
_entity.type
_entity.pdbx_description
1 polymer ?
#
loop_
_entity_poly.entity_id
_entity_poly.type
_entity_poly.pdbx_seq_one_letter_code
_entity_poly.pdbx_strand_id
1 'polypeptide(L)'
;MIHLHLNTLQSVLEEELQSARNSVDNLQNKLQMGLEIENHLKKKVRELEKKKIASDQMFRNSLTGLRHHHSFHRMQIVNILEEEKSHIKSMFSMIEGKIKQINGCKETDSEHSSDATKLDENYYTDRESTDAELSMAPEISVAGIRLKSDLDLADSKCDESKALAQALQEKVAALLLLSQQEERHLLERNVNAALQKKVEELQWNLLQVTNEKVKALMELAQLKQNYHLLKERVGPEMKISAEDNRLATHEHEGKLRNILKKSYLSRWINKVDFGRNTSETGHTNEGNFSSRHSNSMEIARMKIENATLRESLESMEHITSTIHRLRASLSQVKESAVLGGTVTGISQVLEDTISEAMLMRTALSSCLPVSWSAGEDMESLGGSVDDESSDIHSDSINKKLDSVSAAGFEMVELLILTADLLKEYANKIKSED
;
A
#
# COMPACT_ATOMS: atom_id res chain seq x y z
N MET A 1 -40.63 58.81 -29.04
CA MET A 1 -40.71 57.56 -28.25
C MET A 1 -40.22 56.34 -29.04
N ILE A 2 -40.72 56.09 -30.26
CA ILE A 2 -40.30 54.94 -31.11
C ILE A 2 -38.78 54.95 -31.43
N HIS A 3 -38.23 56.11 -31.79
CA HIS A 3 -36.81 56.23 -32.17
C HIS A 3 -35.82 55.95 -31.02
N LEU A 4 -36.21 56.28 -29.78
CA LEU A 4 -35.41 55.98 -28.58
C LEU A 4 -35.39 54.48 -28.30
N HIS A 5 -36.53 53.81 -28.47
CA HIS A 5 -36.63 52.38 -28.26
C HIS A 5 -35.85 51.57 -29.32
N LEU A 6 -35.85 52.04 -30.57
CA LEU A 6 -35.06 51.45 -31.64
C LEU A 6 -33.55 51.52 -31.35
N ASN A 7 -33.06 52.67 -30.87
CA ASN A 7 -31.65 52.86 -30.54
C ASN A 7 -31.20 51.98 -29.36
N THR A 8 -32.04 51.82 -28.33
CA THR A 8 -31.75 50.91 -27.21
C THR A 8 -31.70 49.45 -27.66
N LEU A 9 -32.60 49.03 -28.56
CA LEU A 9 -32.62 47.66 -29.09
C LEU A 9 -31.39 47.40 -29.98
N GLN A 10 -30.97 48.39 -30.76
CA GLN A 10 -29.75 48.33 -31.56
C GLN A 10 -28.50 48.19 -30.67
N SER A 11 -28.41 48.97 -29.58
CA SER A 11 -27.30 48.88 -28.63
C SER A 11 -27.21 47.52 -27.94
N VAL A 12 -28.35 46.94 -27.52
CA VAL A 12 -28.40 45.61 -26.90
C VAL A 12 -27.97 44.54 -27.89
N LEU A 13 -28.43 44.62 -29.14
CA LEU A 13 -28.03 43.67 -30.19
C LEU A 13 -26.52 43.75 -30.50
N GLU A 14 -25.96 44.95 -30.51
CA GLU A 14 -24.53 45.18 -30.76
C GLU A 14 -23.66 44.68 -29.59
N GLU A 15 -24.13 44.85 -28.35
CA GLU A 15 -23.49 44.29 -27.16
C GLU A 15 -23.54 42.74 -27.14
N GLU A 16 -24.69 42.15 -27.48
CA GLU A 16 -24.83 40.69 -27.63
C GLU A 16 -23.93 40.14 -28.75
N LEU A 17 -23.84 40.82 -29.89
CA LEU A 17 -22.93 40.46 -30.98
C LEU A 17 -21.47 40.51 -30.54
N GLN A 18 -21.08 41.54 -29.79
CA GLN A 18 -19.72 41.66 -29.30
C GLN A 18 -19.39 40.58 -28.24
N SER A 19 -20.34 40.27 -27.36
CA SER A 19 -20.22 39.18 -26.39
C SER A 19 -20.10 37.82 -27.09
N ALA A 20 -20.93 37.56 -28.09
CA ALA A 20 -20.85 36.35 -28.91
C ALA A 20 -19.50 36.23 -29.64
N ARG A 21 -18.99 37.34 -30.19
CA ARG A 21 -17.68 37.38 -30.85
C ARG A 21 -16.54 37.06 -29.89
N ASN A 22 -16.53 37.69 -28.71
CA ASN A 22 -15.53 37.41 -27.67
C ASN A 22 -15.59 35.94 -27.20
N SER A 23 -16.80 35.36 -27.12
CA SER A 23 -16.98 33.95 -26.77
C SER A 23 -16.44 33.02 -27.86
N VAL A 24 -16.66 33.34 -29.14
CA VAL A 24 -16.11 32.58 -30.27
C VAL A 24 -14.58 32.64 -30.27
N ASP A 25 -14.00 33.83 -30.07
CA ASP A 25 -12.54 34.00 -30.00
C ASP A 25 -11.94 33.19 -28.83
N ASN A 26 -12.60 33.18 -27.67
CA ASN A 26 -12.19 32.36 -26.52
C ASN A 26 -12.25 30.85 -26.84
N LEU A 27 -13.32 30.38 -27.50
CA LEU A 27 -13.44 28.98 -27.91
C LEU A 27 -12.37 28.61 -28.95
N GLN A 28 -12.08 29.50 -29.90
CA GLN A 28 -11.02 29.29 -30.89
C GLN A 28 -9.64 29.20 -30.23
N ASN A 29 -9.34 30.07 -29.26
CA ASN A 29 -8.09 30.02 -28.50
C ASN A 29 -7.96 28.71 -27.70
N LYS A 30 -9.04 28.28 -27.03
CA LYS A 30 -9.08 27.00 -26.31
C LYS A 30 -8.87 25.81 -27.24
N LEU A 31 -9.48 25.83 -28.43
CA LEU A 31 -9.32 24.79 -29.43
C LEU A 31 -7.87 24.74 -29.94
N GLN A 32 -7.26 25.89 -30.22
CA GLN A 32 -5.87 25.98 -30.64
C GLN A 32 -4.92 25.42 -29.57
N MET A 33 -5.10 25.82 -28.30
CA MET A 33 -4.31 25.30 -27.19
C MET A 33 -4.51 23.78 -27.03
N GLY A 34 -5.75 23.29 -27.18
CA GLY A 34 -6.06 21.87 -27.15
C GLY A 34 -5.31 21.08 -28.25
N LEU A 35 -5.23 21.63 -29.45
CA LEU A 35 -4.51 21.02 -30.58
C LEU A 35 -2.99 20.98 -30.34
N GLU A 36 -2.42 22.04 -29.77
CA GLU A 36 -1.01 22.11 -29.41
C GLU A 36 -0.65 21.04 -28.35
N ILE A 37 -1.49 20.89 -27.33
CA ILE A 37 -1.36 19.84 -26.30
C ILE A 37 -1.44 18.45 -26.95
N GLU A 38 -2.46 18.21 -27.79
CA GLU A 38 -2.62 16.93 -28.48
C GLU A 38 -1.39 16.59 -29.34
N ASN A 39 -0.85 17.57 -30.06
CA ASN A 39 0.31 17.37 -30.91
C ASN A 39 1.57 17.06 -30.09
N HIS A 40 1.77 17.75 -28.96
CA HIS A 40 2.84 17.45 -28.01
C HIS A 40 2.73 16.03 -27.46
N LEU A 41 1.53 15.62 -27.04
CA LEU A 41 1.27 14.26 -26.54
C LEU A 41 1.53 13.21 -27.61
N LYS A 42 1.03 13.40 -28.84
CA LYS A 42 1.32 12.50 -29.97
C LYS A 42 2.81 12.38 -30.29
N LYS A 43 3.58 13.46 -30.12
CA LYS A 43 5.04 13.41 -30.28
C LYS A 43 5.69 12.58 -29.17
N LYS A 44 5.34 12.83 -27.91
CA LYS A 44 5.85 12.07 -26.75
C LYS A 44 5.53 10.58 -26.84
N VAL A 45 4.31 10.23 -27.24
CA VAL A 45 3.91 8.82 -27.43
C VAL A 45 4.79 8.14 -28.47
N ARG A 46 5.00 8.77 -29.63
CA ARG A 46 5.89 8.23 -30.68
C ARG A 46 7.34 8.08 -30.21
N GLU A 47 7.85 9.01 -29.41
CA GLU A 47 9.19 8.91 -28.82
C GLU A 47 9.30 7.76 -27.83
N LEU A 48 8.29 7.58 -26.97
CA LEU A 48 8.22 6.47 -26.01
C LEU A 48 8.09 5.12 -26.71
N GLU A 49 7.28 5.02 -27.76
CA GLU A 49 7.17 3.80 -28.59
C GLU A 49 8.51 3.42 -29.22
N LYS A 50 9.25 4.39 -29.78
CA LYS A 50 10.58 4.15 -30.33
C LYS A 50 11.57 3.67 -29.25
N LYS A 51 11.57 4.32 -28.07
CA LYS A 51 12.41 3.90 -26.94
C LYS A 51 12.08 2.48 -26.48
N LYS A 52 10.78 2.15 -26.38
CA LYS A 52 10.33 0.80 -26.02
C LYS A 52 10.83 -0.24 -27.01
N ILE A 53 10.63 -0.01 -28.31
CA ILE A 53 11.10 -0.94 -29.36
C ILE A 53 12.63 -1.13 -29.30
N ALA A 54 13.39 -0.05 -29.11
CA ALA A 54 14.85 -0.11 -29.00
C ALA A 54 15.29 -0.90 -27.76
N SER A 55 14.67 -0.64 -26.60
CA SER A 55 14.96 -1.37 -25.36
C SER A 55 14.62 -2.85 -25.49
N ASP A 56 13.45 -3.19 -26.04
CA ASP A 56 13.03 -4.57 -26.27
C ASP A 56 14.02 -5.30 -27.19
N GLN A 57 14.55 -4.63 -28.22
CA GLN A 57 15.55 -5.21 -29.09
C GLN A 57 16.88 -5.48 -28.35
N MET A 58 17.32 -4.54 -27.50
CA MET A 58 18.52 -4.72 -26.68
C MET A 58 18.37 -5.90 -25.72
N PHE A 59 17.21 -6.02 -25.05
CA PHE A 59 16.92 -7.15 -24.16
C PHE A 59 16.89 -8.48 -24.92
N ARG A 60 16.23 -8.53 -26.08
CA ARG A 60 16.22 -9.73 -26.93
C ARG A 60 17.64 -10.14 -27.33
N ASN A 61 18.48 -9.20 -27.79
CA ASN A 61 19.86 -9.48 -28.17
C ASN A 61 20.71 -9.97 -26.99
N SER A 62 20.51 -9.38 -25.80
CA SER A 62 21.22 -9.80 -24.59
C SER A 62 20.78 -11.20 -24.14
N LEU A 63 19.48 -11.49 -24.21
CA LEU A 63 18.93 -12.79 -23.87
C LEU A 63 19.37 -13.89 -24.85
N THR A 64 19.42 -13.60 -26.15
CA THR A 64 19.92 -14.56 -27.15
C THR A 64 21.41 -14.82 -26.94
N GLY A 65 22.21 -13.80 -26.64
CA GLY A 65 23.62 -13.94 -26.26
C GLY A 65 23.82 -14.84 -25.05
N LEU A 66 23.07 -14.59 -23.97
CA LEU A 66 23.10 -15.41 -22.75
C LEU A 66 22.69 -16.86 -23.03
N ARG A 67 21.63 -17.07 -23.82
CA ARG A 67 21.18 -18.41 -24.21
C ARG A 67 22.23 -19.16 -25.02
N HIS A 68 22.92 -18.47 -25.93
CA HIS A 68 24.02 -19.06 -26.70
C HIS A 68 25.17 -19.46 -25.79
N HIS A 69 25.59 -18.57 -24.89
CA HIS A 69 26.66 -18.84 -23.92
C HIS A 69 26.33 -20.02 -22.99
N HIS A 70 25.11 -20.07 -22.47
CA HIS A 70 24.64 -21.18 -21.66
C HIS A 70 24.62 -22.50 -22.46
N SER A 71 24.13 -22.47 -23.71
CA SER A 71 24.12 -23.65 -24.58
C SER A 71 25.54 -24.15 -24.87
N PHE A 72 26.48 -23.23 -25.10
CA PHE A 72 27.87 -23.53 -25.36
C PHE A 72 28.53 -24.19 -24.15
N HIS A 73 28.40 -23.61 -22.95
CA HIS A 73 28.94 -24.22 -21.73
C HIS A 73 28.31 -25.56 -21.40
N ARG A 74 26.99 -25.70 -21.56
CA ARG A 74 26.31 -26.99 -21.40
C ARG A 74 26.90 -28.05 -22.32
N MET A 75 27.16 -27.71 -23.58
CA MET A 75 27.77 -28.63 -24.54
C MET A 75 29.21 -29.00 -24.13
N GLN A 76 30.02 -28.02 -23.72
CA GLN A 76 31.38 -28.27 -23.24
C GLN A 76 31.40 -29.21 -22.02
N ILE A 77 30.54 -28.96 -21.03
CA ILE A 77 30.45 -29.78 -19.82
C ILE A 77 30.07 -31.22 -20.19
N VAL A 78 29.05 -31.39 -21.04
CA VAL A 78 28.62 -32.72 -21.48
C VAL A 78 29.74 -33.46 -22.23
N ASN A 79 30.50 -32.75 -23.07
CA ASN A 79 31.61 -33.35 -23.80
C ASN A 79 32.72 -33.84 -22.85
N ILE A 80 33.14 -32.99 -21.89
CA ILE A 80 34.15 -33.36 -20.88
C ILE A 80 33.67 -34.57 -20.06
N LEU A 81 32.40 -34.60 -19.65
CA LEU A 81 31.87 -35.73 -18.89
C LEU A 81 31.85 -37.04 -19.70
N GLU A 82 31.57 -36.99 -21.01
CA GLU A 82 31.60 -38.18 -21.86
C GLU A 82 33.04 -38.66 -22.12
N GLU A 83 34.00 -37.73 -22.27
CA GLU A 83 35.43 -38.04 -22.35
C GLU A 83 35.93 -38.72 -21.06
N GLU A 84 35.67 -38.15 -19.89
CA GLU A 84 36.03 -38.72 -18.59
C GLU A 84 35.39 -40.10 -18.36
N LYS A 85 34.11 -40.24 -18.70
CA LYS A 85 33.40 -41.52 -18.65
C LYS A 85 34.07 -42.56 -19.54
N SER A 86 34.49 -42.19 -20.75
CA SER A 86 35.20 -43.09 -21.66
C SER A 86 36.57 -43.50 -21.12
N HIS A 87 37.28 -42.55 -20.50
CA HIS A 87 38.58 -42.79 -19.86
C HIS A 87 38.47 -43.76 -18.68
N ILE A 88 37.51 -43.53 -17.77
CA ILE A 88 37.22 -44.42 -16.64
C ILE A 88 36.84 -45.82 -17.15
N LYS A 89 36.01 -45.92 -18.18
CA LYS A 89 35.61 -47.20 -18.77
C LYS A 89 36.80 -47.97 -19.36
N SER A 90 37.72 -47.27 -20.03
CA SER A 90 38.96 -47.85 -20.53
C SER A 90 39.85 -48.35 -19.39
N MET A 91 40.06 -47.54 -18.34
CA MET A 91 40.81 -47.94 -17.15
C MET A 91 40.22 -49.16 -16.47
N PHE A 92 38.90 -49.20 -16.30
CA PHE A 92 38.20 -50.35 -15.73
C PHE A 92 38.42 -51.62 -16.56
N SER A 93 38.33 -51.50 -17.88
CA SER A 93 38.55 -52.63 -18.80
C SER A 93 40.00 -53.15 -18.72
N MET A 94 40.97 -52.24 -18.55
CA MET A 94 42.37 -52.59 -18.34
C MET A 94 42.60 -53.31 -17.00
N ILE A 95 41.98 -52.81 -15.91
CA ILE A 95 42.03 -53.43 -14.58
C ILE A 95 41.39 -54.82 -14.63
N GLU A 96 40.22 -54.97 -15.25
CA GLU A 96 39.54 -56.24 -15.41
C GLU A 96 40.42 -57.25 -16.18
N GLY A 97 41.08 -56.81 -17.25
CA GLY A 97 42.06 -57.62 -17.98
C GLY A 97 43.23 -58.07 -17.11
N LYS A 98 43.78 -57.19 -16.27
CA LYS A 98 44.84 -57.52 -15.32
C LYS A 98 44.38 -58.49 -14.22
N ILE A 99 43.17 -58.32 -13.68
CA ILE A 99 42.58 -59.24 -12.71
C ILE A 99 42.42 -60.63 -13.33
N LYS A 100 41.90 -60.72 -14.57
CA LYS A 100 41.80 -61.98 -15.31
C LYS A 100 43.16 -62.65 -15.51
N GLN A 101 44.20 -61.86 -15.85
CA GLN A 101 45.57 -62.35 -15.98
C GLN A 101 46.14 -62.89 -14.66
N ILE A 102 45.89 -62.20 -13.54
CA ILE A 102 46.30 -62.65 -12.20
C ILE A 102 45.58 -63.94 -11.81
N ASN A 103 44.29 -64.06 -12.10
CA ASN A 103 43.51 -65.26 -11.78
C ASN A 103 43.93 -66.45 -12.66
N GLY A 104 44.19 -66.25 -13.95
CA GLY A 104 44.72 -67.29 -14.83
C GLY A 104 46.13 -67.76 -14.44
N CYS A 105 46.93 -66.90 -13.80
CA CYS A 105 48.26 -67.26 -13.29
C CYS A 105 48.20 -68.12 -12.00
N LYS A 106 47.05 -68.17 -11.31
CA LYS A 106 46.87 -69.00 -10.10
C LYS A 106 46.48 -70.46 -10.40
N GLU A 107 46.07 -70.78 -11.63
CA GLU A 107 45.70 -72.14 -12.03
C GLU A 107 46.89 -72.98 -12.55
N THR A 108 48.06 -72.38 -12.79
CA THR A 108 49.25 -73.08 -13.30
C THR A 108 50.30 -73.41 -12.23
N ASP A 109 50.11 -72.99 -10.99
CA ASP A 109 51.07 -73.25 -9.89
C ASP A 109 50.59 -74.35 -8.92
N SER A 110 49.61 -75.16 -9.34
CA SER A 110 49.13 -76.32 -8.57
C SER A 110 49.48 -77.65 -9.25
N GLU A 111 50.75 -77.90 -9.53
CA GLU A 111 51.29 -79.25 -9.58
C GLU A 111 52.63 -79.31 -8.83
N HIS A 112 52.65 -80.17 -7.79
CA HIS A 112 53.77 -80.53 -6.91
C HIS A 112 54.06 -79.68 -5.66
N SER A 113 53.41 -80.04 -4.55
CA SER A 113 54.14 -80.61 -3.41
C SER A 113 53.20 -81.34 -2.45
N SER A 114 53.68 -82.48 -1.97
CA SER A 114 53.01 -83.48 -1.16
C SER A 114 52.80 -83.09 0.30
N ASP A 115 51.76 -83.72 0.85
CA ASP A 115 51.72 -84.38 2.15
C ASP A 115 50.88 -83.75 3.27
N ALA A 116 50.27 -84.66 4.00
CA ALA A 116 49.16 -84.58 4.92
C ALA A 116 49.28 -83.52 6.04
N THR A 117 48.14 -82.99 6.50
CA THR A 117 47.49 -83.36 7.78
C THR A 117 46.15 -82.60 7.91
N LYS A 118 45.15 -83.29 8.47
CA LYS A 118 43.75 -82.86 8.62
C LYS A 118 43.54 -81.87 9.78
N LEU A 119 42.51 -81.03 9.62
CA LEU A 119 41.58 -80.45 10.62
C LEU A 119 42.16 -79.59 11.75
N ASP A 120 41.81 -78.30 11.77
CA ASP A 120 40.83 -77.67 12.71
C ASP A 120 40.76 -76.16 12.42
N GLU A 121 39.62 -75.61 12.02
CA GLU A 121 38.66 -74.91 12.88
C GLU A 121 39.15 -73.50 13.34
N ASN A 122 38.62 -72.50 12.63
CA ASN A 122 38.05 -71.25 13.14
C ASN A 122 38.66 -70.64 14.42
N TYR A 123 39.15 -69.40 14.34
CA TYR A 123 38.63 -68.22 15.04
C TYR A 123 39.65 -67.06 14.98
N TYR A 124 39.11 -65.86 14.73
CA TYR A 124 39.79 -64.58 14.89
C TYR A 124 40.50 -64.48 16.24
N THR A 125 41.73 -63.96 16.26
CA THR A 125 42.26 -63.28 17.44
C THR A 125 43.26 -62.19 17.06
N ASP A 126 42.78 -60.97 17.24
CA ASP A 126 43.51 -59.72 17.39
C ASP A 126 44.49 -59.80 18.58
N ARG A 127 45.77 -59.50 18.35
CA ARG A 127 46.89 -59.53 19.31
C ARG A 127 48.11 -58.93 18.58
N GLU A 128 48.85 -57.89 18.97
CA GLU A 128 49.20 -57.19 20.22
C GLU A 128 49.52 -55.72 19.81
N SER A 129 49.09 -54.67 20.52
CA SER A 129 49.66 -54.11 21.77
C SER A 129 51.09 -53.53 21.67
N THR A 130 51.25 -52.38 22.35
CA THR A 130 52.46 -51.66 22.82
C THR A 130 52.96 -50.51 21.93
N ASP A 131 52.65 -49.25 22.28
CA ASP A 131 53.28 -48.34 23.27
C ASP A 131 54.74 -47.96 22.94
N ALA A 132 54.98 -46.67 22.65
CA ALA A 132 56.04 -45.84 23.22
C ALA A 132 56.20 -44.53 22.44
N GLU A 133 55.84 -43.44 23.10
CA GLU A 133 56.40 -42.10 22.94
C GLU A 133 57.94 -42.14 22.91
N LEU A 134 58.60 -41.48 21.94
CA LEU A 134 59.75 -40.59 22.22
C LEU A 134 60.19 -39.81 20.97
N SER A 135 60.25 -38.49 21.15
CA SER A 135 61.11 -37.53 20.45
C SER A 135 62.55 -38.04 20.26
N MET A 136 63.15 -37.72 19.11
CA MET A 136 64.50 -37.11 18.95
C MET A 136 64.98 -37.22 17.49
N ALA A 137 65.26 -36.09 16.85
CA ALA A 137 66.29 -36.02 15.82
C ALA A 137 67.68 -36.09 16.52
N PRO A 138 68.75 -36.62 15.89
CA PRO A 138 69.58 -35.73 15.04
C PRO A 138 70.35 -36.39 13.87
N GLU A 139 70.62 -35.53 12.88
CA GLU A 139 71.80 -35.38 12.00
C GLU A 139 72.57 -36.59 11.44
N ILE A 140 72.63 -36.66 10.10
CA ILE A 140 73.86 -37.03 9.38
C ILE A 140 74.11 -35.98 8.29
N SER A 141 75.23 -35.27 8.44
CA SER A 141 75.84 -34.36 7.47
C SER A 141 76.63 -35.16 6.42
N VAL A 142 76.42 -34.87 5.13
CA VAL A 142 77.45 -35.03 4.09
C VAL A 142 77.42 -33.81 3.18
N ALA A 143 78.48 -33.01 3.29
CA ALA A 143 78.77 -31.89 2.42
C ALA A 143 79.16 -32.38 1.01
N GLY A 144 78.74 -31.62 -0.01
CA GLY A 144 79.54 -31.52 -1.24
C GLY A 144 78.84 -31.68 -2.58
N ILE A 145 77.79 -30.91 -2.88
CA ILE A 145 77.60 -30.41 -4.26
C ILE A 145 77.35 -28.91 -4.21
N ARG A 146 78.31 -28.20 -4.77
CA ARG A 146 78.34 -26.76 -5.02
C ARG A 146 77.21 -26.39 -5.98
N LEU A 147 76.06 -25.93 -5.47
CA LEU A 147 75.15 -25.07 -6.21
C LEU A 147 75.21 -23.67 -5.62
N LYS A 148 76.10 -22.88 -6.22
CA LYS A 148 76.22 -21.45 -5.98
C LYS A 148 75.14 -20.76 -6.81
N SER A 149 73.88 -20.80 -6.35
CA SER A 149 72.75 -20.10 -7.00
C SER A 149 71.45 -20.04 -6.18
N ASP A 150 71.48 -19.97 -4.85
CA ASP A 150 70.25 -19.99 -4.03
C ASP A 150 70.01 -18.73 -3.18
N LEU A 151 70.67 -17.60 -3.48
CA LEU A 151 70.39 -16.34 -2.77
C LEU A 151 69.46 -15.38 -3.55
N ASP A 152 69.30 -15.56 -4.86
CA ASP A 152 68.37 -14.75 -5.69
C ASP A 152 67.02 -15.46 -5.96
N LEU A 153 66.86 -16.74 -5.60
CA LEU A 153 65.63 -17.51 -5.87
C LEU A 153 64.61 -17.47 -4.70
N ALA A 154 65.04 -17.07 -3.50
CA ALA A 154 64.18 -17.01 -2.32
C ALA A 154 63.31 -15.74 -2.29
N ASP A 155 63.81 -14.62 -2.85
CA ASP A 155 63.09 -13.35 -2.93
C ASP A 155 61.96 -13.43 -3.99
N SER A 156 62.24 -14.04 -5.15
CA SER A 156 61.23 -14.19 -6.21
C SER A 156 60.08 -15.13 -5.83
N LYS A 157 60.37 -16.24 -5.12
CA LYS A 157 59.34 -17.18 -4.63
C LYS A 157 58.46 -16.58 -3.54
N CYS A 158 59.02 -15.70 -2.71
CA CYS A 158 58.28 -14.99 -1.67
C CYS A 158 57.27 -14.03 -2.31
N ASP A 159 57.68 -13.29 -3.33
CA ASP A 159 56.80 -12.39 -4.07
C ASP A 159 55.71 -13.13 -4.87
N GLU A 160 56.03 -14.29 -5.47
CA GLU A 160 55.04 -15.15 -6.13
C GLU A 160 53.99 -15.68 -5.14
N SER A 161 54.42 -16.11 -3.95
CA SER A 161 53.50 -16.59 -2.91
C SER A 161 52.61 -15.49 -2.34
N LYS A 162 53.14 -14.26 -2.23
CA LYS A 162 52.42 -13.08 -1.77
C LYS A 162 51.45 -12.56 -2.82
N ALA A 163 51.84 -12.56 -4.09
CA ALA A 163 50.97 -12.27 -5.22
C ALA A 163 49.82 -13.30 -5.32
N LEU A 164 50.09 -14.58 -5.10
CA LEU A 164 49.07 -15.62 -5.05
C LEU A 164 48.11 -15.44 -3.87
N ALA A 165 48.63 -15.14 -2.66
CA ALA A 165 47.80 -14.87 -1.49
C ALA A 165 46.91 -13.65 -1.70
N GLN A 166 47.44 -12.57 -2.30
CA GLN A 166 46.68 -11.39 -2.65
C GLN A 166 45.62 -11.68 -3.72
N ALA A 167 45.96 -12.44 -4.77
CA ALA A 167 45.00 -12.86 -5.79
C ALA A 167 43.87 -13.74 -5.22
N LEU A 168 44.18 -14.62 -4.27
CA LEU A 168 43.17 -15.41 -3.56
C LEU A 168 42.29 -14.52 -2.69
N GLN A 169 42.86 -13.56 -1.98
CA GLN A 169 42.11 -12.61 -1.16
C GLN A 169 41.17 -11.73 -2.02
N GLU A 170 41.67 -11.24 -3.16
CA GLU A 170 40.87 -10.49 -4.14
C GLU A 170 39.76 -11.35 -4.75
N LYS A 171 40.02 -12.62 -5.05
CA LYS A 171 38.99 -13.56 -5.53
C LYS A 171 37.93 -13.83 -4.46
N VAL A 172 38.31 -14.00 -3.20
CA VAL A 172 37.38 -14.17 -2.08
C VAL A 172 36.53 -12.91 -1.89
N ALA A 173 37.15 -11.73 -1.96
CA ALA A 173 36.42 -10.46 -1.90
C ALA A 173 35.44 -10.30 -3.07
N ALA A 174 35.86 -10.65 -4.29
CA ALA A 174 35.01 -10.63 -5.47
C ALA A 174 33.83 -11.63 -5.36
N LEU A 175 34.06 -12.83 -4.85
CA LEU A 175 33.01 -13.82 -4.60
C LEU A 175 32.02 -13.38 -3.51
N LEU A 176 32.49 -12.73 -2.45
CA LEU A 176 31.61 -12.14 -1.42
C LEU A 176 30.72 -11.04 -2.00
N LEU A 177 31.28 -10.14 -2.82
CA LEU A 177 30.51 -9.11 -3.49
C LEU A 177 29.48 -9.68 -4.46
N LEU A 178 29.86 -10.70 -5.25
CA LEU A 178 28.94 -11.42 -6.12
C LEU A 178 27.81 -12.09 -5.34
N SER A 179 28.12 -12.75 -4.21
CA SER A 179 27.12 -13.38 -3.34
C SER A 179 26.13 -12.37 -2.77
N GLN A 180 26.60 -11.20 -2.30
CA GLN A 180 25.72 -10.13 -1.83
C GLN A 180 24.86 -9.54 -2.95
N GLN A 181 25.39 -9.46 -4.16
CA GLN A 181 24.65 -8.97 -5.31
C GLN A 181 23.55 -9.96 -5.74
N GLU A 182 23.85 -11.26 -5.72
CA GLU A 182 22.86 -12.32 -5.96
C GLU A 182 21.74 -12.29 -4.91
N GLU A 183 22.08 -12.12 -3.63
CA GLU A 183 21.09 -11.99 -2.55
C GLU A 183 20.19 -10.77 -2.76
N ARG A 184 20.77 -9.59 -3.06
CA ARG A 184 19.99 -8.38 -3.40
C ARG A 184 19.06 -8.62 -4.58
N HIS A 185 19.55 -9.24 -5.65
CA HIS A 185 18.73 -9.54 -6.82
C HIS A 185 17.61 -10.55 -6.54
N LEU A 186 17.82 -11.50 -5.63
CA LEU A 186 16.78 -12.43 -5.19
C LEU A 186 15.71 -11.69 -4.36
N LEU A 187 16.15 -10.87 -3.40
CA LEU A 187 15.26 -10.07 -2.57
C LEU A 187 14.44 -9.08 -3.40
N GLU A 188 15.06 -8.37 -4.34
CA GLU A 188 14.39 -7.44 -5.25
C GLU A 188 13.33 -8.16 -6.11
N ARG A 189 13.65 -9.35 -6.63
CA ARG A 189 12.66 -10.19 -7.35
C ARG A 189 11.48 -10.58 -6.45
N ASN A 190 11.76 -10.99 -5.22
CA ASN A 190 10.71 -11.40 -4.28
C ASN A 190 9.81 -10.22 -3.87
N VAL A 191 10.40 -9.06 -3.62
CA VAL A 191 9.67 -7.82 -3.31
C VAL A 191 8.83 -7.40 -4.51
N ASN A 192 9.39 -7.39 -5.73
CA ASN A 192 8.64 -7.06 -6.94
C ASN A 192 7.50 -8.04 -7.20
N ALA A 193 7.70 -9.35 -6.97
CA ALA A 193 6.62 -10.34 -7.10
C ALA A 193 5.50 -10.12 -6.08
N ALA A 194 5.85 -9.80 -4.83
CA ALA A 194 4.87 -9.48 -3.79
C ALA A 194 4.10 -8.19 -4.10
N LEU A 195 4.79 -7.14 -4.57
CA LEU A 195 4.17 -5.90 -5.00
C LEU A 195 3.23 -6.11 -6.19
N GLN A 196 3.65 -6.88 -7.20
CA GLN A 196 2.82 -7.22 -8.37
C GLN A 196 1.53 -7.92 -7.94
N LYS A 197 1.63 -8.90 -7.03
CA LYS A 197 0.45 -9.60 -6.48
C LYS A 197 -0.49 -8.64 -5.74
N LYS A 198 0.06 -7.67 -5.00
CA LYS A 198 -0.73 -6.65 -4.30
C LYS A 198 -1.43 -5.69 -5.26
N VAL A 199 -0.77 -5.31 -6.35
CA VAL A 199 -1.38 -4.50 -7.41
C VAL A 199 -2.54 -5.25 -8.05
N GLU A 200 -2.37 -6.53 -8.39
CA GLU A 200 -3.43 -7.36 -8.97
C GLU A 200 -4.61 -7.51 -7.99
N GLU A 201 -4.35 -7.78 -6.71
CA GLU A 201 -5.38 -7.86 -5.67
C GLU A 201 -6.18 -6.54 -5.54
N LEU A 202 -5.50 -5.39 -5.53
CA LEU A 202 -6.14 -4.08 -5.48
C LEU A 202 -6.97 -3.80 -6.74
N GLN A 203 -6.49 -4.20 -7.92
CA GLN A 203 -7.26 -4.09 -9.17
C GLN A 203 -8.53 -4.95 -9.13
N TRP A 204 -8.44 -6.20 -8.64
CA TRP A 204 -9.60 -7.06 -8.44
C TRP A 204 -10.59 -6.48 -7.44
N ASN A 205 -10.11 -5.98 -6.30
CA ASN A 205 -10.95 -5.35 -5.27
C ASN A 205 -11.66 -4.10 -5.82
N LEU A 206 -10.96 -3.26 -6.57
CA LEU A 206 -11.55 -2.09 -7.21
C LEU A 206 -12.63 -2.49 -8.22
N LEU A 207 -12.37 -3.49 -9.06
CA LEU A 207 -13.37 -4.01 -10.00
C LEU A 207 -14.60 -4.58 -9.28
N GLN A 208 -14.40 -5.29 -8.17
CA GLN A 208 -15.50 -5.81 -7.37
C GLN A 208 -16.32 -4.68 -6.74
N VAL A 209 -15.68 -3.73 -6.05
CA VAL A 209 -16.37 -2.62 -5.37
C VAL A 209 -17.10 -1.73 -6.37
N THR A 210 -16.51 -1.47 -7.54
CA THR A 210 -17.17 -0.71 -8.60
C THR A 210 -18.40 -1.45 -9.14
N ASN A 211 -18.30 -2.76 -9.42
CA ASN A 211 -19.45 -3.57 -9.82
C ASN A 211 -20.55 -3.59 -8.76
N GLU A 212 -20.20 -3.76 -7.49
CA GLU A 212 -21.15 -3.74 -6.37
C GLU A 212 -21.83 -2.36 -6.24
N LYS A 213 -21.06 -1.27 -6.37
CA LYS A 213 -21.61 0.10 -6.36
C LYS A 213 -22.55 0.36 -7.53
N VAL A 214 -22.19 -0.07 -8.75
CA VAL A 214 -23.05 0.05 -9.94
C VAL A 214 -24.34 -0.74 -9.73
N LYS A 215 -24.26 -1.94 -9.17
CA LYS A 215 -25.43 -2.76 -8.85
C LYS A 215 -26.34 -2.07 -7.82
N ALA A 216 -25.77 -1.52 -6.74
CA ALA A 216 -26.54 -0.79 -5.74
C ALA A 216 -27.21 0.48 -6.33
N LEU A 217 -26.52 1.21 -7.19
CA LEU A 217 -27.09 2.36 -7.91
C LEU A 217 -28.23 1.94 -8.86
N MET A 218 -28.09 0.80 -9.54
CA MET A 218 -29.13 0.24 -10.41
C MET A 218 -30.37 -0.16 -9.60
N GLU A 219 -30.18 -0.82 -8.45
CA GLU A 219 -31.27 -1.18 -7.54
C GLU A 219 -31.94 0.06 -6.93
N LEU A 220 -31.17 1.10 -6.59
CA LEU A 220 -31.69 2.38 -6.11
C LEU A 220 -32.53 3.08 -7.20
N ALA A 221 -32.05 3.10 -8.44
CA ALA A 221 -32.78 3.66 -9.57
C ALA A 221 -34.11 2.93 -9.79
N GLN A 222 -34.10 1.59 -9.72
CA GLN A 222 -35.30 0.77 -9.83
C GLN A 222 -36.28 1.02 -8.67
N LEU A 223 -35.78 1.15 -7.44
CA LEU A 223 -36.61 1.47 -6.28
C LEU A 223 -37.24 2.86 -6.40
N LYS A 224 -36.48 3.86 -6.89
CA LYS A 224 -36.99 5.21 -7.16
C LYS A 224 -38.08 5.19 -8.24
N GLN A 225 -37.91 4.42 -9.31
CA GLN A 225 -38.92 4.24 -10.35
C GLN A 225 -40.20 3.61 -9.77
N ASN A 226 -40.07 2.55 -8.97
CA ASN A 226 -41.21 1.91 -8.31
C ASN A 226 -41.91 2.86 -7.32
N TYR A 227 -41.15 3.69 -6.59
CA TYR A 227 -41.71 4.71 -5.70
C TYR A 227 -42.49 5.78 -6.47
N HIS A 228 -41.96 6.26 -7.60
CA HIS A 228 -42.69 7.19 -8.47
C HIS A 228 -43.98 6.56 -9.01
N LEU A 229 -43.94 5.30 -9.45
CA LEU A 229 -45.11 4.56 -9.92
C LEU A 229 -46.15 4.35 -8.81
N LEU A 230 -45.71 4.08 -7.58
CA LEU A 230 -46.60 3.96 -6.42
C LEU A 230 -47.19 5.30 -6.01
N LYS A 231 -46.39 6.38 -6.04
CA LYS A 231 -46.85 7.75 -5.77
C LYS A 231 -47.88 8.22 -6.81
N GLU A 232 -47.70 7.86 -8.08
CA GLU A 232 -48.66 8.11 -9.16
C GLU A 232 -49.97 7.32 -8.95
N ARG A 233 -49.86 6.08 -8.48
CA ARG A 233 -51.03 5.24 -8.13
C ARG A 233 -51.77 5.71 -6.86
N VAL A 234 -51.10 6.45 -5.96
CA VAL A 234 -51.64 7.00 -4.70
C VAL A 234 -51.96 8.51 -4.85
N GLY A 235 -52.10 9.01 -6.09
CA GLY A 235 -52.70 10.31 -6.38
C GLY A 235 -54.12 10.45 -5.81
N PRO A 236 -54.65 11.68 -5.65
CA PRO A 236 -55.55 12.10 -4.58
C PRO A 236 -57.00 11.61 -4.74
N GLU A 237 -57.22 10.30 -4.67
CA GLU A 237 -58.54 9.69 -4.55
C GLU A 237 -58.49 8.51 -3.58
N MET A 238 -58.42 8.80 -2.28
CA MET A 238 -59.19 8.07 -1.25
C MET A 238 -58.91 8.72 0.11
N LYS A 239 -59.87 9.49 0.61
CA LYS A 239 -60.09 9.53 2.06
C LYS A 239 -60.55 8.12 2.45
N ILE A 240 -60.01 7.58 3.55
CA ILE A 240 -60.62 6.67 4.53
C ILE A 240 -59.66 5.55 4.99
N SER A 241 -59.56 5.47 6.32
CA SER A 241 -59.11 4.36 7.19
C SER A 241 -57.62 4.20 7.48
N ALA A 242 -57.23 4.81 8.60
CA ALA A 242 -56.06 4.47 9.39
C ALA A 242 -56.37 3.24 10.26
N GLU A 243 -56.18 2.02 9.75
CA GLU A 243 -56.10 0.84 10.62
C GLU A 243 -55.26 -0.32 10.05
N ASP A 244 -54.98 -0.38 8.75
CA ASP A 244 -54.39 -1.59 8.12
C ASP A 244 -52.89 -1.51 7.72
N ASN A 245 -52.17 -0.45 8.12
CA ASN A 245 -50.78 -0.23 7.71
C ASN A 245 -49.70 -0.91 8.59
N ARG A 246 -50.09 -1.81 9.50
CA ARG A 246 -49.11 -2.50 10.38
C ARG A 246 -48.59 -3.83 9.85
N LEU A 247 -49.21 -4.42 8.82
CA LEU A 247 -48.78 -5.71 8.26
C LEU A 247 -47.81 -5.57 7.08
N ALA A 248 -47.94 -4.53 6.25
CA ALA A 248 -47.11 -4.37 5.05
C ALA A 248 -45.67 -3.90 5.35
N THR A 249 -45.45 -3.17 6.45
CA THR A 249 -44.12 -2.66 6.83
C THR A 249 -43.18 -3.74 7.35
N HIS A 250 -43.70 -4.81 7.97
CA HIS A 250 -42.90 -5.90 8.53
C HIS A 250 -42.29 -6.82 7.45
N GLU A 251 -42.99 -7.02 6.32
CA GLU A 251 -42.52 -7.91 5.25
C GLU A 251 -41.37 -7.29 4.42
N HIS A 252 -41.39 -5.96 4.23
CA HIS A 252 -40.33 -5.21 3.56
C HIS A 252 -39.03 -5.14 4.38
N GLU A 253 -39.14 -5.06 5.71
CA GLU A 253 -37.99 -5.10 6.62
C GLU A 253 -37.33 -6.49 6.64
N GLY A 254 -38.10 -7.57 6.48
CA GLY A 254 -37.60 -8.94 6.38
C GLY A 254 -36.77 -9.20 5.12
N LYS A 255 -37.18 -8.63 3.96
CA LYS A 255 -36.42 -8.72 2.70
C LYS A 255 -35.10 -7.95 2.76
N LEU A 256 -35.10 -6.74 3.32
CA LEU A 256 -33.87 -5.95 3.52
C LEU A 256 -32.91 -6.68 4.47
N ARG A 257 -33.42 -7.29 5.55
CA ARG A 257 -32.61 -8.13 6.45
C ARG A 257 -32.00 -9.33 5.73
N ASN A 258 -32.72 -9.98 4.82
CA ASN A 258 -32.21 -11.13 4.07
C ASN A 258 -31.13 -10.72 3.05
N ILE A 259 -31.23 -9.52 2.47
CA ILE A 259 -30.23 -8.95 1.56
C ILE A 259 -28.97 -8.54 2.33
N LEU A 260 -29.13 -7.95 3.52
CA LEU A 260 -28.02 -7.61 4.43
C LEU A 260 -27.31 -8.86 4.97
N LYS A 261 -28.04 -9.96 5.22
CA LYS A 261 -27.45 -11.26 5.59
C LYS A 261 -26.71 -11.94 4.45
N LYS A 262 -27.16 -11.78 3.20
CA LYS A 262 -26.55 -12.40 2.01
C LYS A 262 -25.37 -11.60 1.44
N SER A 263 -25.24 -10.34 1.83
CA SER A 263 -24.08 -9.50 1.50
C SER A 263 -23.05 -9.52 2.63
N TYR A 264 -21.76 -9.46 2.27
CA TYR A 264 -20.65 -9.36 3.23
C TYR A 264 -20.71 -8.09 4.11
N LEU A 265 -21.67 -7.18 3.85
CA LEU A 265 -22.06 -6.07 4.72
C LEU A 265 -22.41 -6.52 6.13
N SER A 266 -23.00 -7.71 6.31
CA SER A 266 -23.23 -8.28 7.64
C SER A 266 -21.93 -8.54 8.41
N ARG A 267 -20.80 -8.84 7.76
CA ARG A 267 -19.50 -8.96 8.42
C ARG A 267 -18.96 -7.62 8.93
N TRP A 268 -19.44 -6.53 8.34
CA TRP A 268 -19.11 -5.16 8.73
C TRP A 268 -20.10 -4.60 9.77
N ILE A 269 -21.38 -4.97 9.72
CA ILE A 269 -22.45 -4.49 10.63
C ILE A 269 -22.59 -5.34 11.90
N ASN A 270 -22.45 -6.67 11.83
CA ASN A 270 -22.63 -7.59 12.97
C ASN A 270 -21.34 -7.88 13.76
N LYS A 271 -20.30 -7.04 13.65
CA LYS A 271 -19.14 -7.13 14.56
C LYS A 271 -19.26 -6.23 15.78
N VAL A 272 -20.48 -5.76 16.03
CA VAL A 272 -20.91 -5.16 17.29
C VAL A 272 -21.53 -6.29 18.12
N ASP A 273 -20.79 -6.68 19.16
CA ASP A 273 -21.18 -7.52 20.29
C ASP A 273 -21.36 -9.03 20.09
N PHE A 274 -20.27 -9.78 20.26
CA PHE A 274 -20.22 -10.97 21.14
C PHE A 274 -18.75 -11.22 21.55
N GLY A 275 -18.27 -10.43 22.50
CA GLY A 275 -17.14 -10.81 23.32
C GLY A 275 -17.60 -11.74 24.43
N ARG A 276 -17.67 -13.05 24.19
CA ARG A 276 -17.72 -14.07 25.26
C ARG A 276 -17.49 -15.50 24.73
N ASN A 277 -16.25 -15.96 24.90
CA ASN A 277 -15.82 -17.36 25.08
C ASN A 277 -16.36 -18.44 24.12
N THR A 278 -15.54 -18.88 23.17
CA THR A 278 -15.45 -20.31 22.85
C THR A 278 -13.98 -20.70 22.65
N SER A 279 -13.60 -21.69 23.42
CA SER A 279 -12.28 -22.32 23.55
C SER A 279 -11.75 -22.92 22.26
N GLU A 280 -10.42 -22.87 22.15
CA GLU A 280 -9.53 -23.91 21.65
C GLU A 280 -10.09 -24.92 20.64
N THR A 281 -9.61 -24.84 19.40
CA THR A 281 -9.19 -26.04 18.67
C THR A 281 -7.97 -25.66 17.85
N GLY A 282 -6.85 -26.31 18.16
CA GLY A 282 -5.54 -26.02 17.59
C GLY A 282 -5.44 -26.40 16.12
N HIS A 283 -4.75 -25.57 15.36
CA HIS A 283 -3.93 -26.03 14.25
C HIS A 283 -2.58 -25.35 14.36
N THR A 284 -1.60 -26.17 14.76
CA THR A 284 -0.18 -25.91 14.65
C THR A 284 0.16 -25.57 13.19
N ASN A 285 0.59 -24.34 12.94
CA ASN A 285 1.56 -24.08 11.89
C ASN A 285 2.47 -22.96 12.33
N GLU A 286 3.64 -23.40 12.76
CA GLU A 286 4.80 -22.64 13.11
C GLU A 286 5.41 -22.06 11.83
N GLY A 287 5.61 -20.75 11.79
CA GLY A 287 6.20 -20.06 10.64
C GLY A 287 5.35 -18.91 10.11
N ASN A 288 5.17 -17.86 10.91
CA ASN A 288 4.90 -16.49 10.45
C ASN A 288 4.81 -15.53 11.66
N PHE A 289 5.95 -15.26 12.30
CA PHE A 289 6.01 -14.29 13.41
C PHE A 289 6.28 -12.85 12.95
N SER A 290 6.81 -12.63 11.72
CA SER A 290 7.11 -11.28 11.21
C SER A 290 5.91 -10.60 10.53
N SER A 291 5.15 -11.33 9.68
CA SER A 291 3.97 -10.77 8.98
C SER A 291 2.77 -10.52 9.90
N ARG A 292 2.75 -11.10 11.10
CA ARG A 292 1.68 -10.88 12.08
C ARG A 292 1.87 -9.56 12.83
N HIS A 293 3.11 -9.10 13.03
CA HIS A 293 3.39 -7.90 13.80
C HIS A 293 3.15 -6.61 13.00
N SER A 294 3.51 -6.56 11.72
CA SER A 294 3.20 -5.42 10.83
C SER A 294 1.70 -5.26 10.60
N ASN A 295 1.00 -6.35 10.26
CA ASN A 295 -0.45 -6.36 10.12
C ASN A 295 -1.15 -6.05 11.46
N SER A 296 -0.65 -6.54 12.60
CA SER A 296 -1.22 -6.23 13.92
C SER A 296 -1.04 -4.76 14.29
N MET A 297 0.09 -4.15 13.94
CA MET A 297 0.36 -2.74 14.20
C MET A 297 -0.45 -1.82 13.28
N GLU A 298 -0.62 -2.18 12.01
CA GLU A 298 -1.54 -1.49 11.08
C GLU A 298 -3.00 -1.65 11.52
N ILE A 299 -3.41 -2.83 11.99
CA ILE A 299 -4.73 -3.06 12.58
C ILE A 299 -4.91 -2.24 13.86
N ALA A 300 -3.88 -2.12 14.71
CA ALA A 300 -3.94 -1.30 15.92
C ALA A 300 -4.02 0.20 15.57
N ARG A 301 -3.21 0.67 14.61
CA ARG A 301 -3.32 2.04 14.08
C ARG A 301 -4.68 2.32 13.48
N MET A 302 -5.20 1.43 12.65
CA MET A 302 -6.53 1.54 12.06
C MET A 302 -7.64 1.49 13.11
N LYS A 303 -7.45 0.74 14.20
CA LYS A 303 -8.39 0.74 15.35
C LYS A 303 -8.36 2.04 16.12
N ILE A 304 -7.18 2.63 16.31
CA ILE A 304 -7.02 3.94 16.96
C ILE A 304 -7.67 5.01 16.08
N GLU A 305 -7.38 5.03 14.78
CA GLU A 305 -7.98 5.97 13.83
C GLU A 305 -9.50 5.82 13.77
N ASN A 306 -10.02 4.59 13.70
CA ASN A 306 -11.47 4.36 13.78
C ASN A 306 -12.07 4.80 15.13
N ALA A 307 -11.35 4.61 16.25
CA ALA A 307 -11.81 5.07 17.55
C ALA A 307 -11.87 6.60 17.60
N THR A 308 -10.85 7.28 17.06
CA THR A 308 -10.80 8.74 16.96
C THR A 308 -11.88 9.29 16.02
N LEU A 309 -12.11 8.65 14.87
CA LEU A 309 -13.20 9.02 13.96
C LEU A 309 -14.56 8.81 14.62
N ARG A 310 -14.75 7.72 15.37
CA ARG A 310 -15.98 7.46 16.11
C ARG A 310 -16.21 8.49 17.22
N GLU A 311 -15.17 8.85 17.97
CA GLU A 311 -15.23 9.92 18.97
C GLU A 311 -15.57 11.28 18.33
N SER A 312 -15.02 11.59 17.15
CA SER A 312 -15.41 12.81 16.42
C SER A 312 -16.85 12.77 15.90
N LEU A 313 -17.35 11.59 15.50
CA LEU A 313 -18.72 11.40 15.05
C LEU A 313 -19.69 11.59 16.21
N GLU A 314 -19.41 10.96 17.36
CA GLU A 314 -20.18 11.09 18.59
C GLU A 314 -20.18 12.56 19.08
N SER A 315 -19.02 13.24 19.01
CA SER A 315 -18.92 14.68 19.30
C SER A 315 -19.75 15.54 18.33
N MET A 316 -19.75 15.22 17.03
CA MET A 316 -20.55 15.92 16.03
C MET A 316 -22.05 15.66 16.19
N GLU A 317 -22.45 14.46 16.59
CA GLU A 317 -23.83 14.13 16.94
C GLU A 317 -24.30 14.92 18.17
N HIS A 318 -23.44 15.02 19.20
CA HIS A 318 -23.70 15.88 20.35
C HIS A 318 -23.88 17.34 19.94
N ILE A 319 -22.98 17.89 19.11
CA ILE A 319 -23.09 19.27 18.60
C ILE A 319 -24.38 19.46 17.77
N THR A 320 -24.74 18.51 16.93
CA THR A 320 -25.95 18.59 16.11
C THR A 320 -27.20 18.57 16.99
N SER A 321 -27.22 17.73 18.03
CA SER A 321 -28.30 17.66 19.01
C SER A 321 -28.42 18.95 19.83
N THR A 322 -27.31 19.54 20.27
CA THR A 322 -27.33 20.84 20.97
C THR A 322 -27.82 21.96 20.06
N ILE A 323 -27.42 22.01 18.79
CA ILE A 323 -27.96 22.97 17.81
C ILE A 323 -29.47 22.84 17.69
N HIS A 324 -30.00 21.61 17.56
CA HIS A 324 -31.44 21.39 17.47
C HIS A 324 -32.17 21.80 18.75
N ARG A 325 -31.61 21.50 19.93
CA ARG A 325 -32.16 21.91 21.22
C ARG A 325 -32.16 23.44 21.40
N LEU A 326 -31.08 24.13 21.05
CA LEU A 326 -30.97 25.58 21.11
C LEU A 326 -31.95 26.25 20.13
N ARG A 327 -32.08 25.73 18.91
CA ARG A 327 -33.09 26.19 17.94
C ARG A 327 -34.52 26.02 18.45
N ALA A 328 -34.83 24.87 19.04
CA ALA A 328 -36.15 24.62 19.62
C ALA A 328 -36.43 25.56 20.79
N SER A 329 -35.45 25.80 21.66
CA SER A 329 -35.55 26.72 22.80
C SER A 329 -35.76 28.17 22.35
N LEU A 330 -35.02 28.64 21.32
CA LEU A 330 -35.23 29.96 20.72
C LEU A 330 -36.60 30.09 20.06
N SER A 331 -37.10 29.03 19.41
CA SER A 331 -38.46 29.03 18.84
C SER A 331 -39.53 29.14 19.93
N GLN A 332 -39.35 28.42 21.05
CA GLN A 332 -40.26 28.51 22.21
C GLN A 332 -40.21 29.89 22.88
N VAL A 333 -39.02 30.50 22.99
CA VAL A 333 -38.84 31.88 23.48
C VAL A 333 -39.55 32.87 22.55
N LYS A 334 -39.41 32.72 21.23
CA LYS A 334 -40.10 33.53 20.24
C LYS A 334 -41.62 33.40 20.36
N GLU A 335 -42.16 32.18 20.49
CA GLU A 335 -43.60 31.94 20.67
C GLU A 335 -44.12 32.51 22.00
N SER A 336 -43.33 32.40 23.08
CA SER A 336 -43.67 32.93 24.40
C SER A 336 -43.62 34.46 24.49
N ALA A 337 -42.70 35.11 23.74
CA ALA A 337 -42.64 36.56 23.61
C ALA A 337 -43.86 37.12 22.86
N VAL A 338 -44.41 36.36 21.89
CA VAL A 338 -45.63 36.73 21.16
C VAL A 338 -46.90 36.53 22.01
N LEU A 339 -46.89 35.58 22.95
CA LEU A 339 -48.03 35.27 23.84
C LEU A 339 -48.03 36.02 25.19
N GLY A 340 -47.07 36.91 25.44
CA GLY A 340 -47.02 37.71 26.67
C GLY A 340 -46.53 36.95 27.92
N GLY A 341 -45.57 36.02 27.76
CA GLY A 341 -44.97 35.30 28.89
C GLY A 341 -44.11 36.17 29.81
N THR A 342 -43.86 35.71 31.04
CA THR A 342 -43.07 36.42 32.07
C THR A 342 -41.67 36.78 31.57
N VAL A 343 -41.43 38.07 31.30
CA VAL A 343 -40.23 38.64 30.67
C VAL A 343 -38.91 38.24 31.37
N THR A 344 -38.93 38.08 32.69
CA THR A 344 -37.74 37.66 33.47
C THR A 344 -37.31 36.23 33.19
N GLY A 345 -38.25 35.31 32.95
CA GLY A 345 -37.95 33.91 32.60
C GLY A 345 -37.42 33.79 31.17
N ILE A 346 -37.96 34.59 30.25
CA ILE A 346 -37.53 34.67 28.85
C ILE A 346 -36.08 35.16 28.75
N SER A 347 -35.72 36.20 29.50
CA SER A 347 -34.35 36.73 29.50
C SER A 347 -33.32 35.76 30.06
N GLN A 348 -33.67 34.94 31.07
CA GLN A 348 -32.76 33.95 31.64
C GLN A 348 -32.49 32.80 30.66
N VAL A 349 -33.55 32.24 30.05
CA VAL A 349 -33.43 31.17 29.04
C VAL A 349 -32.59 31.62 27.84
N LEU A 350 -32.67 32.90 27.49
CA LEU A 350 -31.92 33.49 26.39
C LEU A 350 -30.43 33.66 26.72
N GLU A 351 -30.11 34.10 27.94
CA GLU A 351 -28.72 34.16 28.44
C GLU A 351 -28.09 32.77 28.52
N ASP A 352 -28.86 31.78 29.03
CA ASP A 352 -28.43 30.38 29.08
C ASP A 352 -28.16 29.85 27.66
N THR A 353 -29.05 30.16 26.70
CA THR A 353 -28.89 29.80 25.27
C THR A 353 -27.64 30.44 24.64
N ILE A 354 -27.35 31.71 24.95
CA ILE A 354 -26.15 32.41 24.45
C ILE A 354 -24.88 31.79 25.05
N SER A 355 -24.89 31.51 26.35
CA SER A 355 -23.74 30.90 27.03
C SER A 355 -23.44 29.49 26.49
N GLU A 356 -24.48 28.69 26.22
CA GLU A 356 -24.36 27.36 25.63
C GLU A 356 -23.89 27.42 24.16
N ALA A 357 -24.36 28.40 23.38
CA ALA A 357 -23.89 28.64 22.02
C ALA A 357 -22.40 29.08 21.98
N MET A 358 -21.95 29.87 22.96
CA MET A 358 -20.54 30.27 23.09
C MET A 358 -19.63 29.11 23.49
N LEU A 359 -20.11 28.21 24.36
CA LEU A 359 -19.42 26.95 24.67
C LEU A 359 -19.32 26.05 23.44
N MET A 360 -20.39 25.97 22.64
CA MET A 360 -20.40 25.22 21.38
C MET A 360 -19.46 25.81 20.32
N ARG A 361 -19.36 27.15 20.22
CA ARG A 361 -18.38 27.83 19.38
C ARG A 361 -16.95 27.43 19.75
N THR A 362 -16.66 27.38 21.05
CA THR A 362 -15.36 26.97 21.58
C THR A 362 -15.09 25.49 21.31
N ALA A 363 -16.09 24.62 21.48
CA ALA A 363 -15.99 23.20 21.18
C ALA A 363 -15.71 22.94 19.68
N LEU A 364 -16.46 23.61 18.77
CA LEU A 364 -16.24 23.52 17.33
C LEU A 364 -14.84 24.00 16.90
N SER A 365 -14.31 25.04 17.55
CA SER A 365 -12.92 25.47 17.33
C SER A 365 -11.89 24.45 17.80
N SER A 366 -12.22 23.64 18.83
CA SER A 366 -11.33 22.60 19.37
C SER A 366 -11.43 21.24 18.66
N CYS A 367 -12.56 20.95 18.00
CA CYS A 367 -12.80 19.70 17.26
C CYS A 367 -12.23 19.70 15.83
N LEU A 368 -11.59 20.78 15.40
CA LEU A 368 -10.96 20.85 14.08
C LEU A 368 -9.69 20.00 14.06
N PRO A 369 -9.59 18.95 13.22
CA PRO A 369 -8.31 18.31 12.98
C PRO A 369 -7.37 19.33 12.35
N VAL A 370 -6.30 19.66 13.06
CA VAL A 370 -5.15 20.33 12.46
C VAL A 370 -4.50 19.31 11.52
N SER A 371 -4.67 19.58 10.22
CA SER A 371 -3.86 19.12 9.09
C SER A 371 -4.27 17.82 8.41
N TRP A 372 -4.62 17.90 7.12
CA TRP A 372 -4.19 16.97 6.05
C TRP A 372 -4.18 17.74 4.71
N SER A 373 -3.09 18.48 4.44
CA SER A 373 -2.66 18.73 3.05
C SER A 373 -1.50 17.76 2.81
N ALA A 374 -1.86 16.61 2.26
CA ALA A 374 -0.89 15.70 1.65
C ALA A 374 -0.75 16.11 0.18
N GLY A 375 0.44 16.60 -0.18
CA GLY A 375 1.02 16.45 -1.51
C GLY A 375 0.59 17.42 -2.60
N GLU A 376 1.34 18.50 -2.76
CA GLU A 376 1.79 18.96 -4.08
C GLU A 376 3.24 19.46 -3.94
N ASP A 377 4.19 18.54 -4.00
CA ASP A 377 5.57 18.86 -4.38
C ASP A 377 5.66 18.80 -5.91
N MET A 378 6.05 19.89 -6.54
CA MET A 378 6.92 19.88 -7.73
C MET A 378 7.69 21.21 -7.83
N GLU A 379 8.97 21.12 -7.46
CA GLU A 379 10.13 21.73 -8.13
C GLU A 379 10.29 23.27 -8.18
N SER A 380 11.13 23.75 -7.26
CA SER A 380 12.27 24.68 -7.46
C SER A 380 12.37 25.49 -8.76
N LEU A 381 12.39 26.84 -8.63
CA LEU A 381 13.38 27.69 -9.34
C LEU A 381 13.55 29.10 -8.69
N GLY A 382 14.73 29.35 -8.11
CA GLY A 382 15.51 30.59 -8.33
C GLY A 382 15.21 31.86 -7.51
N GLY A 383 16.02 32.09 -6.46
CA GLY A 383 16.85 33.30 -6.26
C GLY A 383 16.22 34.70 -6.13
N SER A 384 16.42 35.33 -4.96
CA SER A 384 17.15 36.61 -4.74
C SER A 384 16.53 37.51 -3.64
N VAL A 385 17.35 37.75 -2.61
CA VAL A 385 17.62 39.03 -1.88
C VAL A 385 16.49 39.75 -1.14
N ASP A 386 16.76 39.97 0.16
CA ASP A 386 16.33 41.00 1.12
C ASP A 386 15.15 41.92 0.80
N ASP A 387 14.22 42.03 1.75
CA ASP A 387 14.03 43.31 2.46
C ASP A 387 13.41 43.08 3.86
N GLU A 388 13.99 43.73 4.87
CA GLU A 388 13.43 43.85 6.21
C GLU A 388 12.24 44.82 6.16
N SER A 389 11.07 44.41 6.65
CA SER A 389 10.13 45.38 7.23
C SER A 389 9.39 44.78 8.42
N SER A 390 9.41 45.57 9.48
CA SER A 390 8.93 45.32 10.82
C SER A 390 7.41 45.44 10.95
N ASP A 391 6.91 44.66 11.90
CA ASP A 391 5.85 45.02 12.85
C ASP A 391 4.39 44.91 12.38
N ILE A 392 3.69 43.96 13.03
CA ILE A 392 2.44 44.11 13.80
C ILE A 392 1.70 42.77 13.73
N HIS A 393 1.55 42.15 14.90
CA HIS A 393 0.69 41.01 15.16
C HIS A 393 -0.68 41.16 14.48
N SER A 394 -0.89 40.37 13.43
CA SER A 394 -2.23 39.92 13.03
C SER A 394 -2.04 38.70 12.15
N ASP A 395 -1.58 37.59 12.72
CA ASP A 395 -1.54 36.30 12.05
C ASP A 395 -2.96 35.88 11.69
N SER A 396 -3.32 36.26 10.48
CA SER A 396 -4.50 35.89 9.74
C SER A 396 -4.66 34.37 9.80
N ILE A 397 -5.68 33.92 10.54
CA ILE A 397 -6.22 32.55 10.56
C ILE A 397 -6.84 32.26 9.18
N ASN A 398 -6.02 32.25 8.14
CA ASN A 398 -6.38 31.76 6.82
C ASN A 398 -5.76 30.38 6.64
N LYS A 399 -5.98 29.50 7.63
CA LYS A 399 -6.03 28.06 7.36
C LYS A 399 -7.34 27.85 6.63
N LYS A 400 -7.26 27.44 5.36
CA LYS A 400 -8.40 27.07 4.52
C LYS A 400 -9.31 26.11 5.31
N LEU A 401 -10.35 26.68 5.94
CA LEU A 401 -11.32 25.96 6.75
C LEU A 401 -12.06 25.00 5.82
N ASP A 402 -12.25 23.76 6.28
CA ASP A 402 -13.13 22.83 5.59
C ASP A 402 -14.53 23.45 5.48
N SER A 403 -15.13 23.35 4.30
CA SER A 403 -16.45 23.91 3.97
C SER A 403 -17.55 23.50 4.96
N VAL A 404 -17.46 22.28 5.51
CA VAL A 404 -18.40 21.77 6.51
C VAL A 404 -18.21 22.44 7.87
N SER A 405 -16.97 22.68 8.26
CA SER A 405 -16.64 23.37 9.52
C SER A 405 -16.97 24.86 9.45
N ALA A 406 -16.78 25.49 8.29
CA ALA A 406 -17.19 26.88 8.03
C ALA A 406 -18.72 27.04 8.17
N ALA A 407 -19.50 26.14 7.57
CA ALA A 407 -20.96 26.14 7.72
C ALA A 407 -21.41 25.88 9.17
N GLY A 408 -20.68 25.02 9.91
CA GLY A 408 -20.91 24.79 11.33
C GLY A 408 -20.74 26.06 12.17
N PHE A 409 -19.66 26.82 11.92
CA PHE A 409 -19.39 28.07 12.61
C PHE A 409 -20.44 29.14 12.29
N GLU A 410 -20.80 29.30 11.02
CA GLU A 410 -21.84 30.22 10.56
C GLU A 410 -23.21 29.93 11.23
N MET A 411 -23.57 28.65 11.40
CA MET A 411 -24.81 28.28 12.08
C MET A 411 -24.83 28.67 13.57
N VAL A 412 -23.69 28.64 14.26
CA VAL A 412 -23.59 29.06 15.67
C VAL A 412 -23.63 30.57 15.79
N GLU A 413 -22.97 31.29 14.88
CA GLU A 413 -23.02 32.76 14.84
C GLU A 413 -24.44 33.27 14.58
N LEU A 414 -25.17 32.64 13.65
CA LEU A 414 -26.59 32.97 13.41
C LEU A 414 -27.47 32.71 14.63
N LEU A 415 -27.18 31.67 15.43
CA LEU A 415 -27.92 31.38 16.66
C LEU A 415 -27.68 32.45 17.74
N ILE A 416 -26.42 32.86 17.93
CA ILE A 416 -26.06 33.93 18.87
C ILE A 416 -26.72 35.24 18.45
N LEU A 417 -26.61 35.61 17.17
CA LEU A 417 -27.20 36.84 16.64
C LEU A 417 -28.74 36.85 16.76
N THR A 418 -29.39 35.72 16.50
CA THR A 418 -30.86 35.60 16.68
C THR A 418 -31.25 35.72 18.16
N ALA A 419 -30.45 35.15 19.07
CA ALA A 419 -30.68 35.25 20.50
C ALA A 419 -30.53 36.71 20.99
N ASP A 420 -29.49 37.41 20.57
CA ASP A 420 -29.28 38.83 20.92
C ASP A 420 -30.41 39.73 20.38
N LEU A 421 -30.86 39.49 19.15
CA LEU A 421 -31.96 40.25 18.54
C LEU A 421 -33.30 40.02 19.28
N LEU A 422 -33.56 38.79 19.72
CA LEU A 422 -34.72 38.47 20.57
C LEU A 422 -34.61 39.12 21.95
N LYS A 423 -33.39 39.27 22.49
CA LYS A 423 -33.12 39.94 23.77
C LYS A 423 -33.40 41.43 23.66
N GLU A 424 -32.94 42.06 22.58
CA GLU A 424 -33.19 43.46 22.27
C GLU A 424 -34.69 43.73 22.08
N TYR A 425 -35.39 42.85 21.37
CA TYR A 425 -36.85 42.92 21.19
C TYR A 425 -37.61 42.80 22.53
N ALA A 426 -37.26 41.84 23.38
CA ALA A 426 -37.88 41.66 24.69
C ALA A 426 -37.63 42.86 25.63
N ASN A 427 -36.44 43.48 25.57
CA ASN A 427 -36.12 44.68 26.33
C ASN A 427 -36.86 45.93 25.83
N LYS A 428 -37.14 46.01 24.52
CA LYS A 428 -37.90 47.11 23.92
C LYS A 428 -39.37 47.10 24.33
N ILE A 429 -39.98 45.91 24.44
CA ILE A 429 -41.34 45.75 24.98
C ILE A 429 -41.41 46.23 26.43
N LYS A 430 -40.36 46.02 27.22
CA LYS A 430 -40.24 46.48 28.62
C LYS A 430 -40.10 48.02 28.77
N SER A 431 -39.86 48.74 27.68
CA SER A 431 -39.66 50.20 27.66
C SER A 431 -40.92 50.97 27.20
N GLU A 432 -41.92 50.28 26.67
CA GLU A 432 -43.18 50.88 26.17
C GLU A 432 -44.38 50.66 27.12
N ASP A 433 -44.21 49.84 28.16
CA ASP A 433 -45.04 49.81 29.38
C ASP A 433 -44.38 50.63 30.50
#